data_AF-A0A7W4Z294-F1
#
_entry.id   AF-A0A7W4Z294-F1
#
_cell.length_a   1.000
_cell.length_b   1.000
_cell.length_c   1.000
_cell.angle_alpha   90.00
_cell.angle_beta   90.00
_cell.angle_gamma   90.00
#
_symmetry.space_group_name_H-M   'P 1'
#
loop_
_entity.id
_entity.type
_entity.pdbx_description
1 polymer ?
#
loop_
_entity_poly.entity_id
_entity_poly.type
_entity_poly.pdbx_seq_one_letter_code
_entity_poly.pdbx_strand_id
1 'polypeptide(L)'
;MRAYRGIWATAIAGSALAALLAGGARLGWWGVAGTLIGLAVLGGSLALSWVEGERRWRIAGSCASWLALTGLLLVGLPCALGGWGVLVLLGLAVSSPPLLERGARWLRGRSSAATSDTLERWSIRDLERRWLRTSEQLRDRRTPPGVALQLVCERERLLDAIERSNPGEFAARLARSGWPSAGSVVDL
;
A
#
# COMPACT_ATOMS: atom_id res chain seq x y z
N MET A 1 14.38 2.61 -0.21
CA MET A 1 13.33 1.56 -0.25
C MET A 1 13.89 0.14 -0.38
N ARG A 2 14.73 -0.20 -1.39
CA ARG A 2 15.24 -1.58 -1.55
C ARG A 2 16.10 -2.08 -0.39
N ALA A 3 17.05 -1.27 0.09
CA ALA A 3 17.88 -1.60 1.25
C ALA A 3 17.05 -1.78 2.55
N TYR A 4 16.06 -0.90 2.76
CA TYR A 4 15.12 -1.00 3.89
C TYR A 4 14.31 -2.30 3.85
N ARG A 5 13.79 -2.70 2.68
CA ARG A 5 13.10 -3.98 2.51
C ARG A 5 14.02 -5.17 2.80
N GLY A 6 15.29 -5.09 2.41
CA GLY A 6 16.30 -6.12 2.71
C GLY A 6 16.54 -6.27 4.21
N ILE A 7 16.80 -5.16 4.91
CA ILE A 7 17.02 -5.15 6.37
C ILE A 7 15.79 -5.65 7.13
N TRP A 8 14.60 -5.29 6.66
CA TRP A 8 13.36 -5.73 7.30
C TRP A 8 13.09 -7.22 7.06
N ALA A 9 13.41 -7.73 5.87
CA ALA A 9 13.30 -9.16 5.55
C ALA A 9 14.27 -10.00 6.39
N THR A 10 15.51 -9.55 6.61
CA THR A 10 16.46 -10.26 7.47
C THR A 10 16.06 -10.21 8.94
N ALA A 11 15.53 -9.09 9.42
CA ALA A 11 14.99 -8.98 10.78
C ALA A 11 13.82 -9.94 11.01
N ILE A 12 12.90 -10.05 10.04
CA ILE A 12 11.81 -11.03 10.09
C ILE A 12 12.33 -12.44 10.06
N ALA A 13 13.21 -12.77 9.13
CA ALA A 13 13.77 -14.12 9.02
C ALA A 13 14.47 -14.53 10.33
N GLY A 14 15.23 -13.62 10.95
CA GLY A 14 15.85 -13.85 12.25
C GLY A 14 14.83 -14.08 13.37
N SER A 15 13.79 -13.24 13.46
CA SER A 15 12.74 -13.39 14.47
C SER A 15 11.90 -14.66 14.29
N ALA A 16 11.62 -15.06 13.05
CA ALA A 16 10.92 -16.29 12.72
C ALA A 16 11.77 -17.53 13.06
N LEU A 17 13.07 -17.49 12.77
CA LEU A 17 14.00 -18.57 13.13
C LEU A 17 14.10 -18.73 14.65
N ALA A 18 14.20 -17.63 15.40
CA ALA A 18 14.22 -17.65 16.86
C ALA A 18 12.91 -18.21 17.44
N ALA A 19 11.76 -17.80 16.89
CA ALA A 19 10.45 -18.30 17.29
C ALA A 19 10.28 -19.80 16.98
N LEU A 20 10.79 -20.27 15.83
CA LEU A 20 10.76 -21.68 15.45
C LEU A 20 11.58 -22.55 16.40
N LEU A 21 12.81 -22.11 16.72
CA LEU A 21 13.70 -22.83 17.63
C LEU A 21 13.17 -22.86 19.06
N ALA A 22 12.66 -21.72 19.56
CA ALA A 22 12.10 -21.62 20.90
C ALA A 22 10.78 -22.40 21.03
N GLY A 23 9.91 -22.34 20.01
CA GLY A 23 8.67 -23.10 19.95
C GLY A 23 8.93 -24.61 19.89
N GLY A 24 9.86 -25.05 19.04
CA GLY A 24 10.24 -26.45 18.92
C GLY A 24 10.79 -27.05 20.23
N ALA A 25 11.59 -26.26 20.96
CA ALA A 25 12.18 -26.68 22.23
C ALA A 25 11.17 -26.77 23.39
N ARG A 26 10.11 -25.95 23.41
CA ARG A 26 9.15 -25.89 24.54
C ARG A 26 7.83 -26.60 24.30
N LEU A 27 7.27 -26.49 23.09
CA LEU A 27 5.96 -27.06 22.73
C LEU A 27 6.06 -28.38 21.97
N GLY A 28 7.27 -28.74 21.53
CA GLY A 28 7.51 -29.88 20.64
C GLY A 28 7.25 -29.54 19.18
N TRP A 29 8.05 -30.14 18.31
CA TRP A 29 8.04 -29.88 16.86
C TRP A 29 6.68 -30.15 16.19
N TRP A 30 5.91 -31.10 16.71
CA TRP A 30 4.58 -31.44 16.19
C TRP A 30 3.53 -30.35 16.44
N GLY A 31 3.58 -29.68 17.61
CA GLY A 31 2.68 -28.56 17.90
C GLY A 31 2.95 -27.34 17.01
N VAL A 32 4.23 -27.09 16.73
CA VAL A 32 4.66 -26.02 15.82
C VAL A 32 4.29 -26.33 14.37
N ALA A 33 4.50 -27.57 13.92
CA ALA A 33 4.11 -28.01 12.59
C ALA A 33 2.58 -27.93 12.38
N GLY A 34 1.79 -28.37 13.36
CA GLY A 34 0.34 -28.32 13.29
C GLY A 34 -0.22 -26.90 13.21
N THR A 35 0.33 -25.96 13.99
CA THR A 35 -0.07 -24.54 13.94
C THR A 35 0.33 -23.87 12.62
N LEU A 36 1.52 -24.16 12.11
CA LEU A 36 1.96 -23.68 10.79
C LEU A 36 1.05 -24.17 9.66
N ILE A 37 0.75 -25.48 9.65
CA ILE A 37 -0.09 -26.10 8.63
C ILE A 37 -1.53 -25.55 8.73
N GLY A 38 -2.10 -25.49 9.93
CA GLY A 38 -3.46 -24.99 10.14
C GLY A 38 -3.64 -23.54 9.67
N LEU A 39 -2.67 -22.66 9.97
CA LEU A 39 -2.72 -21.26 9.56
C LEU A 39 -2.41 -21.06 8.08
N ALA A 40 -1.54 -21.88 7.49
CA ALA A 40 -1.31 -21.88 6.04
C ALA A 40 -2.59 -22.28 5.27
N VAL A 41 -3.29 -23.32 5.74
CA VAL A 41 -4.56 -23.78 5.15
C VAL A 41 -5.65 -22.72 5.31
N LEU A 42 -5.82 -22.14 6.50
CA LEU A 42 -6.75 -21.02 6.73
C LEU A 42 -6.46 -19.84 5.81
N GLY A 43 -5.19 -19.45 5.68
CA GLY A 43 -4.78 -18.33 4.83
C GLY A 43 -4.99 -18.57 3.33
N GLY A 44 -4.72 -19.78 2.87
CA GLY A 44 -5.02 -20.18 1.49
C GLY A 44 -6.53 -20.19 1.22
N SER A 45 -7.32 -20.72 2.16
CA SER A 45 -8.78 -20.79 2.07
C SER A 45 -9.42 -19.40 1.99
N LEU A 46 -8.99 -18.50 2.88
CA LEU A 46 -9.51 -17.13 2.96
C LEU A 46 -9.20 -16.35 1.68
N ALA A 47 -7.97 -16.49 1.16
CA ALA A 47 -7.58 -15.82 -0.08
C ALA A 47 -8.29 -16.38 -1.32
N LEU A 48 -8.55 -17.70 -1.37
CA LEU A 48 -9.33 -18.31 -2.44
C LEU A 48 -10.80 -17.88 -2.43
N SER A 49 -11.36 -17.58 -1.24
CA SER A 49 -12.74 -17.08 -1.11
C SER A 49 -12.92 -15.61 -1.51
N TRP A 50 -11.84 -14.83 -1.53
CA TRP A 50 -11.88 -13.38 -1.76
C TRP A 50 -11.33 -12.94 -3.12
N VAL A 51 -10.62 -13.80 -3.84
CA VAL A 51 -9.92 -13.44 -5.08
C VAL A 51 -10.39 -14.31 -6.24
N GLU A 52 -11.05 -13.66 -7.19
CA GLU A 52 -11.46 -14.27 -8.46
C GLU A 52 -10.42 -13.99 -9.57
N GLY A 53 -10.20 -14.97 -10.45
CA GLY A 53 -9.29 -14.87 -11.61
C GLY A 53 -7.98 -15.67 -11.52
N GLU A 54 -7.19 -15.63 -12.60
CA GLU A 54 -5.99 -16.47 -12.79
C GLU A 54 -4.87 -16.22 -11.75
N ARG A 55 -4.87 -15.05 -11.09
CA ARG A 55 -3.88 -14.70 -10.06
C ARG A 55 -4.20 -15.25 -8.67
N ARG A 56 -5.36 -15.90 -8.48
CA ARG A 56 -5.83 -16.42 -7.18
C ARG A 56 -4.79 -17.27 -6.46
N TRP A 57 -4.09 -18.17 -7.17
CA TRP A 57 -3.12 -19.08 -6.57
C TRP A 57 -1.88 -18.38 -6.04
N ARG A 58 -1.44 -17.32 -6.73
CA ARG A 58 -0.26 -16.56 -6.32
C ARG A 58 -0.55 -15.67 -5.10
N ILE A 59 -1.76 -15.11 -5.04
CA ILE A 59 -2.23 -14.34 -3.89
C ILE A 59 -2.51 -15.27 -2.71
N ALA A 60 -3.12 -16.43 -2.94
CA ALA A 60 -3.35 -17.44 -1.92
C ALA A 60 -2.05 -17.97 -1.30
N GLY A 61 -1.04 -18.29 -2.11
CA GLY A 61 0.27 -18.69 -1.59
C GLY A 61 0.96 -17.59 -0.78
N SER A 62 0.79 -16.32 -1.19
CA SER A 62 1.33 -15.18 -0.45
C SER A 62 0.60 -15.01 0.89
N CYS A 63 -0.74 -15.09 0.91
CA CYS A 63 -1.54 -15.00 2.13
C CYS A 63 -1.28 -16.17 3.09
N ALA A 64 -1.18 -17.39 2.57
CA ALA A 64 -0.87 -18.58 3.35
C ALA A 64 0.50 -18.47 4.03
N SER A 65 1.52 -18.02 3.29
CA SER A 65 2.87 -17.84 3.87
C SER A 65 2.91 -16.73 4.91
N TRP A 66 2.19 -15.61 4.70
CA TRP A 66 2.08 -14.55 5.70
C TRP A 66 1.36 -14.98 6.97
N LEU A 67 0.26 -15.75 6.86
CA LEU A 67 -0.49 -16.23 8.02
C LEU A 67 0.28 -17.32 8.79
N ALA A 68 0.95 -18.23 8.10
CA ALA A 68 1.84 -19.19 8.73
C ALA A 68 2.98 -18.49 9.49
N LEU A 69 3.60 -17.48 8.88
CA LEU A 69 4.66 -16.71 9.52
C LEU A 69 4.16 -15.90 10.72
N THR A 70 2.96 -15.32 10.63
CA THR A 70 2.32 -14.60 11.74
C THR A 70 2.02 -15.56 12.90
N GLY A 71 1.50 -16.75 12.61
CA GLY A 71 1.26 -17.81 13.58
C GLY A 71 2.52 -18.26 14.30
N LEU A 72 3.60 -18.48 13.54
CA LEU A 72 4.90 -18.85 14.09
C LEU A 72 5.41 -17.80 15.07
N LEU A 73 5.29 -16.52 14.71
CA LEU A 73 5.70 -15.42 15.57
C LEU A 73 4.78 -15.29 16.81
N LEU A 74 3.48 -15.52 16.66
CA LEU A 74 2.53 -15.43 17.77
C LEU A 74 2.69 -16.56 18.79
N VAL A 75 3.06 -17.76 18.34
CA VAL A 75 3.23 -18.94 19.21
C VAL A 75 4.66 -19.01 19.75
N GLY A 76 5.67 -18.82 18.90
CA GLY A 76 7.07 -19.05 19.28
C GLY A 76 7.71 -17.89 20.01
N LEU A 77 7.32 -16.65 19.71
CA LEU A 77 8.00 -15.46 20.24
C LEU A 77 7.65 -15.18 21.73
N PRO A 78 6.40 -15.37 22.21
CA PRO A 78 6.10 -15.36 23.64
C PRO A 78 6.78 -16.50 24.40
N CYS A 79 6.97 -17.66 23.77
CA CYS A 79 7.75 -18.76 24.35
C CYS A 79 9.24 -18.42 24.49
N ALA A 80 9.80 -17.54 23.65
CA ALA A 80 11.19 -17.10 23.75
C ALA A 80 11.40 -15.94 24.73
N LEU A 81 10.49 -14.95 24.70
CA LEU A 81 10.66 -13.64 25.35
C LEU A 81 9.66 -13.37 26.49
N GLY A 82 8.73 -14.29 26.77
CA GLY A 82 7.64 -14.07 27.72
C GLY A 82 6.74 -12.92 27.27
N GLY A 83 6.33 -12.06 28.22
CA GLY A 83 5.47 -10.90 27.94
C GLY A 83 6.09 -9.88 26.96
N TRP A 84 7.42 -9.83 26.84
CA TRP A 84 8.12 -8.95 25.89
C TRP A 84 7.88 -9.34 24.43
N GLY A 85 7.46 -10.58 24.17
CA GLY A 85 7.17 -11.00 22.81
C GLY A 85 6.04 -10.20 22.16
N VAL A 86 5.07 -9.75 22.96
CA VAL A 86 3.98 -8.88 22.49
C VAL A 86 4.50 -7.51 22.06
N LEU A 87 5.46 -6.93 22.79
CA LEU A 87 6.06 -5.63 22.44
C LEU A 87 6.91 -5.72 21.16
N VAL A 88 7.65 -6.81 20.97
CA VAL A 88 8.41 -7.06 19.74
C VAL A 88 7.48 -7.25 18.55
N LEU A 89 6.39 -8.01 18.71
CA LEU A 89 5.34 -8.16 17.71
C LEU A 89 4.69 -6.82 17.35
N LEU A 90 4.40 -5.99 18.36
CA LEU A 90 3.82 -4.66 18.15
C LEU A 90 4.79 -3.75 17.37
N GLY A 91 6.08 -3.76 17.73
CA GLY A 91 7.12 -3.02 17.03
C GLY A 91 7.30 -3.49 15.58
N LEU A 92 7.27 -4.80 15.33
CA LEU A 92 7.30 -5.38 13.99
C LEU A 92 6.05 -5.02 13.17
N ALA A 93 4.87 -5.02 13.79
CA ALA A 93 3.64 -4.62 13.13
C ALA A 93 3.68 -3.13 12.73
N VAL A 94 4.04 -2.25 13.67
CA VAL A 94 4.13 -0.80 13.43
C VAL A 94 5.21 -0.45 12.39
N SER A 95 6.32 -1.18 12.39
CA SER A 95 7.40 -0.99 11.41
C SER A 95 7.14 -1.67 10.06
N SER A 96 5.99 -2.31 9.87
CA SER A 96 5.73 -3.04 8.64
C SER A 96 5.61 -2.09 7.43
N PRO A 97 6.31 -2.39 6.31
CA PRO A 97 6.20 -1.62 5.06
C PRO A 97 4.76 -1.33 4.61
N PRO A 98 3.78 -2.26 4.68
CA PRO A 98 2.40 -1.96 4.28
C PRO A 98 1.69 -0.97 5.21
N LEU A 99 2.00 -0.97 6.52
CA LEU A 99 1.46 0.02 7.46
C LEU A 99 2.16 1.37 7.29
N LEU A 100 3.45 1.40 6.98
CA LEU A 100 4.14 2.63 6.60
C LEU A 100 3.64 3.17 5.26
N GLU A 101 3.32 2.32 4.29
CA GLU A 101 2.72 2.72 3.02
C GLU A 101 1.28 3.20 3.20
N ARG A 102 0.48 2.59 4.10
CA ARG A 102 -0.84 3.08 4.51
C ARG A 102 -0.75 4.40 5.29
N GLY A 103 0.15 4.49 6.26
CA GLY A 103 0.40 5.69 7.06
C GLY A 103 0.92 6.83 6.19
N ALA A 104 1.82 6.54 5.25
CA ALA A 104 2.26 7.51 4.25
C ALA A 104 1.14 7.89 3.27
N ARG A 105 0.22 6.99 2.92
CA ARG A 105 -0.99 7.35 2.14
C ARG A 105 -1.93 8.25 2.94
N TRP A 106 -2.14 7.96 4.22
CA TRP A 106 -2.97 8.75 5.11
C TRP A 106 -2.36 10.14 5.39
N LEU A 107 -1.06 10.19 5.67
CA LEU A 107 -0.30 11.44 5.78
C LEU A 107 -0.30 12.20 4.45
N ARG A 108 -0.17 11.53 3.30
CA ARG A 108 -0.31 12.17 1.99
C ARG A 108 -1.72 12.70 1.74
N GLY A 109 -2.76 12.06 2.27
CA GLY A 109 -4.14 12.56 2.27
C GLY A 109 -4.30 13.83 3.11
N ARG A 110 -3.69 13.87 4.30
CA ARG A 110 -3.63 15.08 5.15
C ARG A 110 -2.79 16.19 4.53
N SER A 111 -1.63 15.88 3.97
CA SER A 111 -0.83 16.83 3.20
C SER A 111 -1.53 17.26 1.92
N SER A 112 -2.44 16.44 1.35
CA SER A 112 -3.29 16.84 0.23
C SER A 112 -4.23 17.96 0.63
N ALA A 113 -4.84 17.90 1.82
CA ALA A 113 -5.68 18.99 2.34
C ALA A 113 -4.87 20.29 2.51
N ALA A 114 -3.67 20.20 3.11
CA ALA A 114 -2.77 21.36 3.24
C ALA A 114 -2.25 21.89 1.88
N THR A 115 -2.09 21.02 0.87
CA THR A 115 -1.70 21.43 -0.49
C THR A 115 -2.88 22.06 -1.23
N SER A 116 -4.11 21.56 -1.04
CA SER A 116 -5.33 22.17 -1.58
C SER A 116 -5.50 23.61 -1.09
N ASP A 117 -5.28 23.89 0.19
CA ASP A 117 -5.30 25.26 0.75
C ASP A 117 -4.24 26.21 0.14
N THR A 118 -3.16 25.66 -0.42
CA THR A 118 -2.18 26.44 -1.17
C THR A 118 -2.55 26.61 -2.64
N LEU A 119 -3.20 25.62 -3.24
CA LEU A 119 -3.65 25.65 -4.64
C LEU A 119 -4.87 26.54 -4.84
N GLU A 120 -5.77 26.64 -3.86
CA GLU A 120 -6.92 27.56 -3.91
C GLU A 120 -6.50 29.04 -3.98
N ARG A 121 -5.27 29.36 -3.56
CA ARG A 121 -4.70 30.71 -3.67
C ARG A 121 -4.05 30.98 -5.02
N TRP A 122 -3.89 29.98 -5.88
CA TRP A 122 -3.22 30.14 -7.17
C TRP A 122 -4.20 30.62 -8.23
N SER A 123 -3.74 31.51 -9.11
CA SER A 123 -4.55 31.92 -10.24
C SER A 123 -4.73 30.76 -11.22
N ILE A 124 -5.84 30.73 -11.96
CA ILE A 124 -6.12 29.67 -12.94
C ILE A 124 -4.99 29.52 -13.97
N ARG A 125 -4.34 30.64 -14.35
CA ARG A 125 -3.19 30.65 -15.27
C ARG A 125 -1.96 29.96 -14.67
N ASP A 126 -1.80 30.00 -13.35
CA ASP A 126 -0.66 29.37 -12.68
C ASP A 126 -0.90 27.87 -12.50
N LEU A 127 -2.14 27.47 -12.22
CA LEU A 127 -2.57 26.07 -12.24
C LEU A 127 -2.35 25.45 -13.63
N GLU A 128 -2.77 26.14 -14.70
CA GLU A 128 -2.57 25.68 -16.08
C GLU A 128 -1.07 25.61 -16.45
N ARG A 129 -0.27 26.62 -16.08
CA ARG A 129 1.18 26.59 -16.31
C ARG A 129 1.86 25.43 -15.59
N ARG A 130 1.46 25.13 -14.36
CA ARG A 130 1.98 23.99 -13.60
C ARG A 130 1.55 22.65 -14.23
N TRP A 131 0.30 22.56 -14.69
CA TRP A 131 -0.22 21.40 -15.40
C TRP A 131 0.56 21.11 -16.70
N LEU A 132 0.86 22.14 -17.50
CA LEU A 132 1.67 21.99 -18.71
C LEU A 132 3.09 21.50 -18.39
N ARG A 133 3.75 22.13 -17.41
CA ARG A 133 5.11 21.73 -16.99
C ARG A 133 5.15 20.28 -16.49
N THR A 134 4.17 19.84 -15.70
CA THR A 134 4.11 18.44 -15.24
C THR A 134 3.81 17.46 -16.39
N SER A 135 3.05 17.88 -17.40
CA SER A 135 2.83 17.09 -18.65
C SER A 135 4.16 16.84 -19.37
N GLU A 136 4.97 17.88 -19.52
CA GLU A 136 6.28 17.80 -20.19
C GLU A 136 7.24 16.88 -19.44
N GLN A 137 7.29 17.00 -18.11
CA GLN A 137 8.11 16.14 -17.25
C GLN A 137 7.69 14.67 -17.30
N LEU A 138 6.38 14.38 -17.42
CA LEU A 138 5.87 13.03 -17.61
C LEU A 138 6.19 12.46 -19.00
N ARG A 139 6.29 13.31 -20.02
CA ARG A 139 6.63 12.90 -21.38
C ARG A 139 8.13 12.58 -21.52
N ASP A 140 8.97 13.08 -20.62
CA ASP A 140 10.38 12.72 -20.56
C ASP A 140 10.55 11.25 -20.11
N ARG A 141 11.10 10.42 -21.02
CA ARG A 141 11.38 8.99 -20.78
C ARG A 141 12.45 8.74 -19.72
N ARG A 142 13.21 9.77 -19.34
CA ARG A 142 14.25 9.68 -18.29
C ARG A 142 13.68 9.84 -16.88
N THR A 143 12.40 10.18 -16.76
CA THR A 143 11.76 10.39 -15.45
C THR A 143 11.68 9.07 -14.67
N PRO A 144 12.24 9.00 -13.44
CA PRO A 144 12.17 7.80 -12.62
C PRO A 144 10.72 7.41 -12.32
N PRO A 145 10.38 6.10 -12.23
CA PRO A 145 9.00 5.66 -12.00
C PRO A 145 8.35 6.25 -10.74
N GLY A 146 9.13 6.45 -9.67
CA GLY A 146 8.64 7.07 -8.44
C GLY A 146 8.29 8.55 -8.61
N VAL A 147 9.03 9.27 -9.46
CA VAL A 147 8.77 10.68 -9.80
C VAL A 147 7.57 10.77 -10.75
N ALA A 148 7.47 9.85 -11.72
CA ALA A 148 6.31 9.78 -12.61
C ALA A 148 5.00 9.62 -11.84
N LEU A 149 4.96 8.72 -10.84
CA LEU A 149 3.78 8.57 -9.98
C LEU A 149 3.45 9.83 -9.18
N GLN A 150 4.47 10.52 -8.66
CA GLN A 150 4.26 11.80 -7.96
C GLN A 150 3.67 12.86 -8.89
N LEU A 151 4.17 12.96 -10.12
CA LEU A 151 3.65 13.88 -11.14
C LEU A 151 2.22 13.56 -11.54
N VAL A 152 1.85 12.27 -11.62
CA VAL A 152 0.46 11.85 -11.88
C VAL A 152 -0.47 12.28 -10.73
N CYS A 153 -0.06 12.06 -9.47
CA CYS A 153 -0.86 12.52 -8.33
C CYS A 153 -0.95 14.06 -8.24
N GLU A 154 0.12 14.77 -8.60
CA GLU A 154 0.10 16.24 -8.64
C GLU A 154 -0.86 16.75 -9.74
N ARG A 155 -0.85 16.07 -10.88
CA ARG A 155 -1.78 16.33 -11.97
C ARG A 155 -3.23 16.20 -11.52
N GLU A 156 -3.61 15.07 -10.94
CA GLU A 156 -4.98 14.85 -10.44
C GLU A 156 -5.47 16.03 -9.58
N ARG A 157 -4.62 16.51 -8.65
CA ARG A 157 -4.94 17.67 -7.79
C ARG A 157 -5.08 18.98 -8.55
N LEU A 158 -4.25 19.21 -9.57
CA LEU A 158 -4.34 20.40 -10.41
C LEU A 158 -5.63 20.40 -11.24
N LEU A 159 -6.06 19.25 -11.76
CA LEU A 159 -7.34 19.13 -12.44
C LEU A 159 -8.50 19.43 -11.50
N ASP A 160 -8.51 18.82 -10.31
CA ASP A 160 -9.54 19.08 -9.30
C ASP A 160 -9.61 20.57 -8.93
N ALA A 161 -8.46 21.23 -8.79
CA ALA A 161 -8.41 22.66 -8.46
C ALA A 161 -8.92 23.53 -9.63
N ILE A 162 -8.60 23.17 -10.87
CA ILE A 162 -9.10 23.86 -12.07
C ILE A 162 -10.62 23.68 -12.20
N GLU A 163 -11.13 22.46 -12.01
CA GLU A 163 -12.56 22.14 -12.05
C GLU A 163 -13.34 22.93 -10.98
N ARG A 164 -12.85 22.94 -9.74
CA ARG A 164 -13.47 23.72 -8.65
C ARG A 164 -13.48 25.22 -8.92
N SER A 165 -12.43 25.74 -9.56
CA SER A 165 -12.31 27.18 -9.83
C SER A 165 -13.23 27.63 -10.97
N ASN A 166 -13.45 26.80 -11.99
CA ASN A 166 -14.33 27.14 -13.11
C ASN A 166 -15.00 25.88 -13.73
N PRO A 167 -16.07 25.35 -13.10
CA PRO A 167 -16.66 24.07 -13.49
C PRO A 167 -17.31 24.13 -14.89
N GLY A 168 -17.92 25.27 -15.24
CA GLY A 168 -18.57 25.44 -16.54
C GLY A 168 -17.58 25.46 -17.71
N GLU A 169 -16.46 26.18 -17.57
CA GLU A 169 -15.42 26.22 -18.60
C GLU A 169 -14.68 24.88 -18.70
N PHE A 170 -14.46 24.22 -17.57
CA PHE A 170 -13.85 22.89 -17.52
C PHE A 170 -14.71 21.84 -18.24
N ALA A 171 -16.01 21.81 -17.96
CA ALA A 171 -16.95 20.92 -18.65
C ALA A 171 -17.01 21.19 -20.16
N ALA A 172 -17.03 22.46 -20.57
CA ALA A 172 -16.98 22.83 -21.98
C ALA A 172 -15.67 22.40 -22.66
N ARG A 173 -14.54 22.47 -21.93
CA ARG A 173 -13.23 22.02 -22.42
C ARG A 173 -13.17 20.50 -22.56
N LEU A 174 -13.71 19.74 -21.60
CA LEU A 174 -13.84 18.29 -21.67
C LEU A 174 -14.71 17.87 -22.88
N ALA A 175 -15.86 18.51 -23.07
CA ALA A 175 -16.73 18.26 -24.21
C ALA A 175 -16.02 18.51 -25.56
N ARG A 176 -15.25 19.61 -25.68
CA ARG A 176 -14.44 19.89 -26.88
C ARG A 176 -13.34 18.86 -27.12
N SER A 177 -12.78 18.27 -26.07
CA SER A 177 -11.77 17.21 -26.19
C SER A 177 -12.33 15.82 -26.52
N GLY A 178 -13.65 15.69 -26.67
CA GLY A 178 -14.32 14.41 -26.92
C GLY A 178 -14.35 13.50 -25.69
N TRP A 179 -14.15 14.06 -24.50
CA TRP A 179 -14.26 13.30 -23.26
C TRP A 179 -15.75 13.09 -22.93
N PRO A 180 -16.20 11.86 -22.64
CA PRO A 180 -17.60 11.62 -22.28
C PRO A 180 -17.91 12.40 -21.00
N SER A 181 -18.89 13.30 -21.07
CA SER A 181 -19.37 14.01 -19.90
C SER A 181 -19.96 12.99 -18.92
N ALA A 182 -19.67 13.13 -17.63
CA ALA A 182 -20.03 12.17 -16.58
C ALA A 182 -21.55 11.87 -16.47
N GLY A 183 -22.41 12.56 -17.24
CA GLY A 183 -23.83 12.26 -17.38
C GLY A 183 -24.17 11.14 -18.38
N SER A 184 -23.23 10.61 -19.17
CA SER A 184 -23.49 9.55 -20.16
C SER A 184 -23.03 8.15 -19.73
N VAL A 185 -22.53 7.99 -18.50
CA VAL A 185 -21.97 6.72 -17.99
C VAL A 185 -22.97 5.95 -17.09
N VAL A 186 -24.17 6.50 -16.87
CA VAL A 186 -25.20 5.88 -16.02
C VAL A 186 -26.19 5.00 -16.81
N ASP A 187 -26.11 4.96 -18.14
CA ASP A 187 -26.99 4.13 -19.00
C ASP A 187 -26.26 2.93 -19.65
N LEU A 188 -25.45 2.19 -18.87
CA LEU A 188 -24.94 0.86 -19.26
C LEU A 188 -25.05 -0.15 -18.11
#